data_AF-A0A834LSG9-F1
#
_entry.id   AF-A0A834LSG9-F1
#
_cell.length_a   1.000
_cell.length_b   1.000
_cell.length_c   1.000
_cell.angle_alpha   90.00
_cell.angle_beta   90.00
_cell.angle_gamma   90.00
#
_symmetry.space_group_name_H-M   'P 1'
#
loop_
_entity.id
_entity.type
_entity.pdbx_description
1 polymer ?
#
loop_
_entity_poly.entity_id
_entity_poly.type
_entity_poly.pdbx_seq_one_letter_code
_entity_poly.pdbx_strand_id
1 'polypeptide(L)'
;MADVMERKFPSNVLLYTQGVGSWRSIPSVGHPHCLACDDWFPAFANGSVHWIALDMRAFDDGIRSLIMLFNMGSQAFSVLMMPAALVSESPLCLSIMSYGESLAVLCHGSSAGGSSSIWVMKEYGVAESWAKLYTITLPGVLDQIRGFRENGEVLVSTSDDRLLCYDCETTTFANSGYTGSSDAFSAYTFMESLVLVQPGNGFI
;
A
#
# COMPACT_ATOMS: atom_id res chain seq x y z
N MET A 1 27.82 16.67 -10.67
CA MET A 1 26.56 16.19 -11.26
C MET A 1 26.53 14.66 -11.47
N ALA A 2 27.66 14.00 -11.79
CA ALA A 2 27.72 12.53 -11.89
C ALA A 2 27.56 11.76 -10.55
N ASP A 3 27.71 12.44 -9.41
CA ASP A 3 27.78 11.82 -8.07
C ASP A 3 26.41 11.48 -7.45
N VAL A 4 25.31 11.95 -8.04
CA VAL A 4 23.94 11.65 -7.56
C VAL A 4 23.39 10.37 -8.21
N MET A 5 23.80 10.07 -9.45
CA MET A 5 23.40 8.88 -10.23
C MET A 5 23.87 7.56 -9.58
N GLU A 6 24.92 7.60 -8.76
CA GLU A 6 25.47 6.44 -8.06
C GLU A 6 24.99 6.29 -6.61
N ARG A 7 24.16 7.20 -6.09
CA ARG A 7 23.56 7.02 -4.76
C ARG A 7 22.52 5.91 -4.81
N LYS A 8 22.99 4.67 -4.72
CA LYS A 8 22.19 3.57 -4.21
C LYS A 8 21.83 3.95 -2.78
N PHE A 9 20.54 4.02 -2.49
CA PHE A 9 20.04 3.95 -1.12
C PHE A 9 19.74 2.47 -0.89
N PRO A 10 20.74 1.63 -0.56
CA PRO A 10 20.45 0.23 -0.30
C PRO A 10 19.51 0.16 0.90
N SER A 11 18.27 -0.25 0.67
CA SER A 11 17.34 -0.54 1.74
C SER A 11 17.94 -1.68 2.57
N ASN A 12 18.24 -1.41 3.84
CA ASN A 12 18.59 -2.45 4.79
C ASN A 12 17.30 -3.22 5.11
N VAL A 13 17.19 -4.42 4.56
CA VAL A 13 15.99 -5.25 4.68
C VAL A 13 16.30 -6.41 5.62
N LEU A 14 15.51 -6.54 6.68
CA LEU A 14 15.59 -7.65 7.62
C LEU A 14 14.33 -8.52 7.47
N LEU A 15 14.54 -9.83 7.33
CA LEU A 15 13.47 -10.81 7.31
C LEU A 15 13.48 -11.62 8.60
N TYR A 16 12.35 -11.63 9.31
CA TYR A 16 12.13 -12.51 10.44
C TYR A 16 11.50 -13.82 9.99
N THR A 17 12.01 -14.95 10.49
CA THR A 17 11.43 -16.27 10.23
C THR A 17 10.94 -16.87 11.54
N GLN A 18 9.63 -16.99 11.72
CA GLN A 18 9.03 -17.46 12.98
C GLN A 18 9.50 -18.85 13.38
N GLY A 19 9.56 -19.80 12.44
CA GLY A 19 10.00 -21.18 12.72
C GLY A 19 11.47 -21.31 13.15
N VAL A 20 12.29 -20.30 12.88
CA VAL A 20 13.70 -20.24 13.31
C VAL A 20 13.89 -19.31 14.51
N GLY A 21 13.01 -18.33 14.67
CA GLY A 21 13.06 -17.33 15.75
C GLY A 21 14.12 -16.25 15.53
N SER A 22 14.61 -16.05 14.32
CA SER A 22 15.73 -15.13 14.04
C SER A 22 15.45 -14.13 12.91
N TRP A 23 16.07 -12.96 13.02
CA TRP A 23 16.20 -11.99 11.93
C TRP A 23 17.42 -12.31 11.07
N ARG A 24 17.31 -12.09 9.76
CA ARG A 24 18.47 -12.10 8.86
C ARG A 24 18.38 -10.98 7.84
N SER A 25 19.54 -10.54 7.36
CA SER A 25 19.63 -9.54 6.30
C SER A 25 19.32 -10.13 4.93
N ILE A 26 18.59 -9.39 4.11
CA ILE A 26 18.43 -9.64 2.68
C ILE A 26 19.49 -8.80 1.95
N PRO A 27 20.38 -9.41 1.15
CA PRO A 27 21.40 -8.67 0.42
C PRO A 27 20.79 -7.64 -0.52
N SER A 28 21.29 -6.41 -0.50
CA SER A 28 20.78 -5.31 -1.33
C SER A 28 21.12 -5.41 -2.83
N VAL A 29 21.73 -6.52 -3.25
CA VAL A 29 22.17 -6.72 -4.63
C VAL A 29 20.96 -6.96 -5.51
N GLY A 30 20.82 -6.15 -6.58
CA GLY A 30 19.67 -6.23 -7.49
C GLY A 30 18.41 -5.56 -6.97
N HIS A 31 18.45 -4.87 -5.83
CA HIS A 31 17.32 -4.06 -5.38
C HIS A 31 17.01 -2.96 -6.41
N PRO A 32 15.73 -2.72 -6.71
CA PRO A 32 15.31 -1.59 -7.53
C PRO A 32 15.86 -0.27 -7.00
N HIS A 33 16.24 0.63 -7.90
CA HIS A 33 16.71 1.97 -7.55
C HIS A 33 15.50 2.89 -7.35
N CYS A 34 14.80 2.70 -6.24
CA CYS A 34 13.62 3.49 -5.86
C CYS A 34 13.53 3.67 -4.34
N LEU A 35 12.81 4.71 -3.92
CA LEU A 35 12.61 5.06 -2.52
C LEU A 35 11.15 4.78 -2.13
N ALA A 36 10.92 3.79 -1.25
CA ALA A 36 9.58 3.50 -0.74
C ALA A 36 9.09 4.65 0.15
N CYS A 37 7.82 5.03 -0.03
CA CYS A 37 7.11 5.98 0.82
C CYS A 37 6.68 5.25 2.12
N ASP A 38 7.01 5.83 3.28
CA ASP A 38 6.72 5.28 4.60
C ASP A 38 5.50 5.91 5.29
N ASP A 39 4.89 6.93 4.68
CA ASP A 39 3.66 7.56 5.18
C ASP A 39 2.42 6.64 5.09
N TRP A 40 2.50 5.58 4.29
CA TRP A 40 1.38 4.67 4.04
C TRP A 40 1.72 3.22 4.35
N PHE A 41 0.73 2.48 4.85
CA PHE A 41 0.88 1.05 5.13
C PHE A 41 1.11 0.25 3.84
N PRO A 42 1.94 -0.82 3.89
CA PRO A 42 2.10 -1.71 2.75
C PRO A 42 0.88 -2.59 2.52
N ALA A 43 0.70 -3.00 1.26
CA ALA A 43 -0.30 -3.98 0.87
C ALA A 43 0.31 -5.37 0.72
N PHE A 44 -0.36 -6.40 1.24
CA PHE A 44 0.00 -7.79 0.97
C PHE A 44 -0.99 -8.41 -0.02
N ALA A 45 -0.50 -8.88 -1.16
CA ALA A 45 -1.29 -9.57 -2.18
C ALA A 45 -0.38 -10.54 -2.94
N ASN A 46 -0.94 -11.67 -3.40
CA ASN A 46 -0.23 -12.66 -4.21
C ASN A 46 1.18 -13.03 -3.68
N GLY A 47 1.28 -13.27 -2.37
CA GLY A 47 2.54 -13.66 -1.71
C GLY A 47 3.61 -12.56 -1.62
N SER A 48 3.28 -11.31 -1.93
CA SER A 48 4.23 -10.21 -1.98
C SER A 48 3.75 -9.01 -1.14
N VAL A 49 4.70 -8.32 -0.52
CA VAL A 49 4.46 -7.04 0.17
C VAL A 49 4.74 -5.91 -0.82
N HIS A 50 3.87 -4.91 -0.86
CA HIS A 50 3.91 -3.83 -1.86
C HIS A 50 3.91 -2.45 -1.18
N TRP A 51 4.67 -1.53 -1.77
CA TRP A 51 4.77 -0.14 -1.35
C TRP A 51 4.67 0.77 -2.56
N ILE A 52 4.11 1.97 -2.37
CA ILE A 52 4.32 3.05 -3.33
C ILE A 52 5.76 3.55 -3.17
N ALA A 53 6.45 3.78 -4.28
CA ALA A 53 7.83 4.25 -4.27
C ALA A 53 8.11 5.27 -5.38
N LEU A 54 9.07 6.15 -5.13
CA LEU A 54 9.64 7.06 -6.12
C LEU A 54 10.71 6.35 -6.96
N ASP A 55 10.58 6.38 -8.28
CA ASP A 55 11.62 5.90 -9.21
C ASP A 55 12.80 6.87 -9.23
N MET A 56 13.88 6.52 -8.54
CA MET A 56 15.06 7.39 -8.41
C MET A 56 15.84 7.50 -9.72
N ARG A 57 15.59 6.61 -10.70
CA ARG A 57 16.21 6.68 -12.03
C ARG A 57 15.67 7.80 -12.90
N ALA A 58 14.44 8.25 -12.62
CA ALA A 58 13.76 9.31 -13.36
C ALA A 58 13.80 10.67 -12.62
N PHE A 59 14.54 10.77 -11.52
CA PHE A 59 14.51 11.93 -10.62
C PHE A 59 14.85 13.25 -11.33
N ASP A 60 15.75 13.22 -12.30
CA ASP A 60 16.12 14.41 -13.09
C ASP A 60 15.05 14.83 -14.10
N ASP A 61 14.19 13.90 -14.53
CA ASP A 61 13.11 14.12 -15.51
C ASP A 61 11.77 14.52 -14.83
N GLY A 62 11.70 14.41 -13.51
CA GLY A 62 10.53 14.76 -12.69
C GLY A 62 10.12 13.65 -11.71
N ILE A 63 8.94 13.79 -11.13
CA ILE A 63 8.37 12.78 -10.23
C ILE A 63 7.84 11.63 -11.06
N ARG A 64 8.26 10.41 -10.70
CA ARG A 64 7.74 9.16 -11.26
C ARG A 64 7.48 8.16 -10.14
N SER A 65 6.22 7.88 -9.89
CA SER A 65 5.77 6.87 -8.94
C SER A 65 5.70 5.49 -9.59
N LEU A 66 6.10 4.47 -8.82
CA LEU A 66 5.96 3.05 -9.16
C LEU A 66 5.50 2.26 -7.93
N ILE A 67 5.22 0.97 -8.11
CA ILE A 67 4.94 0.06 -7.00
C ILE A 67 6.18 -0.81 -6.79
N MET A 68 6.86 -0.67 -5.67
CA MET A 68 7.91 -1.60 -5.25
C MET A 68 7.25 -2.82 -4.61
N LEU A 69 7.78 -4.02 -4.86
CA LEU A 69 7.31 -5.23 -4.19
C LEU A 69 8.46 -6.11 -3.70
N PHE A 70 8.22 -6.83 -2.62
CA PHE A 70 9.06 -7.90 -2.10
C PHE A 70 8.28 -9.20 -2.07
N ASN A 71 8.69 -10.18 -2.88
CA ASN A 71 8.04 -11.48 -2.91
C ASN A 71 8.55 -12.35 -1.76
N MET A 72 7.66 -12.84 -0.90
CA MET A 72 8.06 -13.60 0.29
C MET A 72 8.61 -14.99 -0.04
N GLY A 73 8.19 -15.58 -1.16
CA GLY A 73 8.64 -16.90 -1.61
C GLY A 73 10.03 -16.88 -2.22
N SER A 74 10.24 -16.02 -3.23
CA SER A 74 11.54 -15.86 -3.89
C SER A 74 12.51 -14.96 -3.11
N GLN A 75 12.00 -14.19 -2.15
CA GLN A 75 12.75 -13.22 -1.33
C GLN A 75 13.51 -12.20 -2.18
N ALA A 76 12.87 -11.79 -3.28
CA ALA A 76 13.43 -10.86 -4.23
C ALA A 76 12.55 -9.62 -4.37
N PHE A 77 13.19 -8.49 -4.61
CA PHE A 77 12.51 -7.25 -4.95
C PHE A 77 12.21 -7.18 -6.44
N SER A 78 11.08 -6.56 -6.77
CA SER A 78 10.70 -6.21 -8.14
C SER A 78 9.87 -4.92 -8.12
N VAL A 79 9.41 -4.50 -9.29
CA VAL A 79 8.54 -3.34 -9.45
C VAL A 79 7.34 -3.69 -10.34
N LEU A 80 6.19 -3.09 -10.03
CA LEU A 80 5.03 -3.04 -10.92
C LEU A 80 4.80 -1.60 -11.38
N MET A 81 4.16 -1.48 -12.53
CA MET A 81 3.77 -0.19 -13.10
C MET A 81 2.52 0.34 -12.42
N MET A 82 2.50 1.64 -12.17
CA MET A 82 1.33 2.39 -11.72
C MET A 82 0.27 2.49 -12.82
N PRO A 83 -0.99 2.80 -12.48
CA PRO A 83 -1.93 3.32 -13.45
C PRO A 83 -1.32 4.51 -14.19
N ALA A 84 -1.42 4.55 -15.52
CA ALA A 84 -0.78 5.59 -16.34
C ALA A 84 -1.20 7.02 -15.92
N ALA A 85 -2.43 7.19 -15.42
CA ALA A 85 -2.95 8.47 -14.94
C ALA A 85 -2.32 8.94 -13.62
N LEU A 86 -1.66 8.06 -12.86
CA LEU A 86 -1.10 8.34 -11.54
C LEU A 86 0.44 8.28 -11.51
N VAL A 87 1.09 7.99 -12.64
CA VAL A 87 2.54 7.78 -12.69
C VAL A 87 3.34 9.03 -12.30
N SER A 88 2.80 10.22 -12.54
CA SER A 88 3.46 11.50 -12.22
C SER A 88 2.97 12.11 -10.90
N GLU A 89 2.07 11.44 -10.19
CA GLU A 89 1.61 11.88 -8.88
C GLU A 89 2.69 11.66 -7.81
N SER A 90 2.71 12.53 -6.80
CA SER A 90 3.62 12.39 -5.66
C SER A 90 3.32 11.10 -4.89
N PRO A 91 4.33 10.29 -4.53
CA PRO A 91 4.17 9.13 -3.65
C PRO A 91 3.47 9.45 -2.32
N LEU A 92 3.59 10.69 -1.83
CA LEU A 92 2.95 11.16 -0.60
C LEU A 92 1.42 11.23 -0.72
N CYS A 93 0.91 11.44 -1.93
CA CYS A 93 -0.52 11.51 -2.22
C CYS A 93 -1.12 10.15 -2.57
N LEU A 94 -0.31 9.08 -2.55
CA LEU A 94 -0.68 7.77 -3.08
C LEU A 94 -0.58 6.71 -1.98
N SER A 95 -1.65 5.96 -1.76
CA SER A 95 -1.62 4.75 -0.93
C SER A 95 -1.94 3.51 -1.73
N ILE A 96 -1.51 2.35 -1.22
CA ILE A 96 -1.74 1.04 -1.83
C ILE A 96 -2.45 0.13 -0.83
N MET A 97 -3.34 -0.71 -1.32
CA MET A 97 -4.06 -1.68 -0.50
C MET A 97 -4.38 -2.95 -1.29
N SER A 98 -4.64 -4.04 -0.57
CA SER A 98 -5.18 -5.26 -1.15
C SER A 98 -6.63 -5.04 -1.60
N TYR A 99 -7.00 -5.57 -2.76
CA TYR A 99 -8.36 -5.58 -3.26
C TYR A 99 -8.67 -6.94 -3.89
N GLY A 100 -9.44 -7.77 -3.19
CA GLY A 100 -9.59 -9.18 -3.52
C GLY A 100 -8.22 -9.88 -3.53
N GLU A 101 -7.91 -10.58 -4.62
CA GLU A 101 -6.61 -11.24 -4.82
C GLU A 101 -5.56 -10.34 -5.49
N SER A 102 -5.87 -9.05 -5.69
CA SER A 102 -5.04 -8.09 -6.41
C SER A 102 -4.82 -6.80 -5.59
N LEU A 103 -4.48 -5.71 -6.26
CA LEU A 103 -4.10 -4.43 -5.67
C LEU A 103 -5.09 -3.32 -6.06
N ALA A 104 -5.21 -2.36 -5.16
CA ALA A 104 -5.78 -1.04 -5.43
C ALA A 104 -4.78 0.06 -5.08
N VAL A 105 -4.80 1.13 -5.87
CA VAL A 105 -4.07 2.37 -5.62
C VAL A 105 -5.06 3.49 -5.42
N LEU A 106 -4.85 4.26 -4.37
CA LEU A 106 -5.65 5.42 -4.05
C LEU A 106 -4.81 6.67 -4.26
N CYS A 107 -5.38 7.64 -4.96
CA CYS A 107 -4.83 8.98 -5.07
C CYS A 107 -5.70 9.90 -4.23
N HIS A 108 -5.12 10.44 -3.16
CA HIS A 108 -5.79 11.35 -2.24
C HIS A 108 -5.88 12.75 -2.84
N GLY A 109 -7.03 13.40 -2.68
CA GLY A 109 -7.18 14.81 -3.04
C GLY A 109 -6.30 15.70 -2.16
N SER A 110 -5.73 16.76 -2.74
CA SER A 110 -4.75 17.65 -2.08
C SER A 110 -5.33 18.58 -1.00
N SER A 111 -6.62 18.49 -0.66
CA SER A 111 -7.27 19.40 0.30
C SER A 111 -8.62 18.85 0.81
N ALA A 112 -9.12 19.42 1.91
CA ALA A 112 -10.47 19.17 2.41
C ALA A 112 -11.52 19.50 1.32
N GLY A 113 -12.30 18.49 0.90
CA GLY A 113 -13.23 18.59 -0.23
C GLY A 113 -12.62 18.22 -1.59
N GLY A 114 -11.35 17.82 -1.63
CA GLY A 114 -10.73 17.21 -2.80
C GLY A 114 -11.35 15.84 -3.11
N SER A 115 -11.39 15.48 -4.38
CA SER A 115 -11.81 14.14 -4.79
C SER A 115 -10.64 13.17 -4.74
N SER A 116 -10.84 12.04 -4.07
CA SER A 116 -9.93 10.91 -4.11
C SER A 116 -10.35 9.96 -5.23
N SER A 117 -9.39 9.36 -5.92
CA SER A 117 -9.69 8.35 -6.93
C SER A 117 -9.12 6.99 -6.55
N ILE A 118 -9.92 5.96 -6.79
CA ILE A 118 -9.58 4.57 -6.50
C ILE A 118 -9.37 3.85 -7.82
N TRP A 119 -8.20 3.24 -7.98
CA TRP A 119 -7.85 2.42 -9.13
C TRP A 119 -7.61 0.99 -8.68
N VAL A 120 -8.08 0.01 -9.44
CA VAL A 120 -7.91 -1.42 -9.15
C VAL A 120 -7.20 -2.12 -10.30
N MET A 121 -6.29 -3.02 -9.97
CA MET A 121 -5.59 -3.86 -10.93
C MET A 121 -6.43 -5.11 -11.16
N LYS A 122 -7.14 -5.19 -12.30
CA LYS A 122 -8.09 -6.27 -12.56
C LYS A 122 -7.41 -7.63 -12.69
N GLU A 123 -6.19 -7.65 -13.20
CA GLU A 123 -5.35 -8.85 -13.29
C GLU A 123 -3.99 -8.55 -12.67
N TYR A 124 -3.66 -9.25 -11.59
CA TYR A 124 -2.46 -8.99 -10.82
C TYR A 124 -1.20 -9.07 -11.70
N GLY A 125 -0.34 -8.06 -11.62
CA GLY A 125 0.91 -7.95 -12.38
C GLY A 125 0.75 -7.42 -13.82
N VAL A 126 -0.48 -7.27 -14.33
CA VAL A 126 -0.73 -6.76 -15.70
C VAL A 126 -1.03 -5.27 -15.64
N ALA A 127 -0.10 -4.44 -16.13
CA ALA A 127 -0.19 -2.99 -16.06
C ALA A 127 -1.40 -2.42 -16.81
N GLU A 128 -1.77 -3.04 -17.93
CA GLU A 128 -2.90 -2.65 -18.77
C GLU A 128 -4.25 -2.94 -18.12
N SER A 129 -4.27 -3.75 -17.05
CA SER A 129 -5.49 -4.13 -16.33
C SER A 129 -5.94 -3.10 -15.29
N TRP A 130 -5.17 -2.03 -15.08
CA TRP A 130 -5.55 -0.94 -14.19
C TRP A 130 -6.82 -0.24 -14.70
N ALA A 131 -7.84 -0.20 -13.85
CA ALA A 131 -9.08 0.51 -14.13
C ALA A 131 -9.45 1.41 -12.95
N LYS A 132 -9.90 2.64 -13.25
CA LYS A 132 -10.50 3.50 -12.23
C LYS A 132 -11.84 2.88 -11.81
N LEU A 133 -11.99 2.61 -10.52
CA LEU A 133 -13.21 2.04 -9.96
C LEU A 133 -14.16 3.14 -9.49
N TYR A 134 -13.67 4.07 -8.67
CA TYR A 134 -14.48 5.14 -8.09
C TYR A 134 -13.73 6.48 -8.09
N THR A 135 -14.50 7.57 -8.10
CA THR A 135 -14.06 8.90 -7.66
C THR A 135 -14.94 9.29 -6.49
N ILE A 136 -14.33 9.50 -5.33
CA ILE A 136 -15.03 9.79 -4.08
C ILE A 136 -14.70 11.21 -3.67
N THR A 137 -15.72 12.04 -3.57
CA THR A 137 -15.59 13.37 -2.98
C THR A 137 -16.04 13.28 -1.53
N LEU A 138 -15.06 13.38 -0.63
CA LEU A 138 -15.32 13.30 0.80
C LEU A 138 -15.74 14.69 1.33
N PRO A 139 -16.86 14.80 2.07
CA PRO A 139 -17.16 16.00 2.85
C PRO A 139 -15.98 16.38 3.75
N GLY A 140 -15.70 17.68 3.94
CA GLY A 140 -14.46 18.16 4.58
C GLY A 140 -14.21 17.75 6.04
N VAL A 141 -15.11 17.01 6.68
CA VAL A 141 -14.91 16.41 8.02
C VAL A 141 -14.18 15.07 7.93
N LEU A 142 -14.28 14.41 6.77
CA LEU A 142 -13.64 13.14 6.47
C LEU A 142 -12.22 13.40 5.99
N ASP A 143 -11.31 12.56 6.46
CA ASP A 143 -9.87 12.74 6.30
C ASP A 143 -9.37 11.87 5.15
N GLN A 144 -9.28 10.56 5.36
CA GLN A 144 -8.60 9.66 4.43
C GLN A 144 -9.31 8.32 4.27
N ILE A 145 -9.17 7.72 3.09
CA ILE A 145 -9.59 6.35 2.86
C ILE A 145 -8.52 5.41 3.44
N ARG A 146 -8.95 4.47 4.29
CA ARG A 146 -8.08 3.55 5.03
C ARG A 146 -8.14 2.10 4.54
N GLY A 147 -9.11 1.74 3.71
CA GLY A 147 -9.20 0.37 3.18
C GLY A 147 -10.56 0.01 2.59
N PHE A 148 -10.75 -1.29 2.36
CA PHE A 148 -12.03 -1.89 1.96
C PHE A 148 -12.47 -2.92 2.99
N ARG A 149 -13.78 -3.09 3.09
CA ARG A 149 -14.42 -4.25 3.72
C ARG A 149 -14.67 -5.34 2.69
N GLU A 150 -14.92 -6.56 3.16
CA GLU A 150 -15.23 -7.71 2.30
C GLU A 150 -16.48 -7.52 1.45
N ASN A 151 -17.46 -6.75 1.94
CA ASN A 151 -18.67 -6.40 1.19
C ASN A 151 -18.46 -5.29 0.15
N GLY A 152 -17.22 -4.79 -0.03
CA GLY A 152 -16.88 -3.75 -0.98
C GLY A 152 -17.03 -2.32 -0.45
N GLU A 153 -17.54 -2.12 0.76
CA GLU A 153 -17.61 -0.78 1.38
C GLU A 153 -16.20 -0.24 1.65
N VAL A 154 -16.06 1.07 1.51
CA VAL A 154 -14.80 1.78 1.74
C VAL A 154 -14.73 2.22 3.21
N LEU A 155 -13.60 1.97 3.86
CA LEU A 155 -13.32 2.47 5.21
C LEU A 155 -12.72 3.87 5.11
N VAL A 156 -13.35 4.84 5.77
CA VAL A 156 -12.95 6.25 5.73
C VAL A 156 -12.72 6.75 7.15
N SER A 157 -11.54 7.28 7.45
CA SER A 157 -11.27 7.94 8.73
C SER A 157 -11.76 9.39 8.72
N THR A 158 -12.05 9.91 9.89
CA THR A 158 -12.49 11.28 10.10
C THR A 158 -11.52 12.06 10.95
N SER A 159 -11.57 13.39 10.83
CA SER A 159 -10.80 14.31 11.66
C SER A 159 -11.14 14.24 13.17
N ASP A 160 -12.29 13.64 13.53
CA ASP A 160 -12.71 13.40 14.92
C ASP A 160 -12.41 11.97 15.41
N ASP A 161 -11.39 11.32 14.82
CA ASP A 161 -10.84 10.02 15.24
C ASP A 161 -11.87 8.88 15.19
N ARG A 162 -12.73 8.90 14.16
CA ARG A 162 -13.69 7.83 13.88
C ARG A 162 -13.37 7.14 12.57
N LEU A 163 -13.84 5.90 12.47
CA LEU A 163 -13.83 5.14 11.22
C LEU A 163 -15.28 4.94 10.76
N LEU A 164 -15.56 5.31 9.51
CA LEU A 164 -16.86 5.14 8.89
C LEU A 164 -16.78 4.12 7.76
N CYS A 165 -17.90 3.46 7.50
CA CYS A 165 -18.11 2.67 6.30
C CYS A 165 -18.83 3.55 5.27
N TYR A 166 -18.26 3.66 4.07
CA TYR A 166 -18.83 4.39 2.95
C TYR A 166 -19.21 3.42 1.84
N ASP A 167 -20.49 3.42 1.48
CA ASP A 167 -21.00 2.68 0.34
C ASP A 167 -20.92 3.57 -0.90
N CYS A 168 -20.07 3.19 -1.86
CA CYS A 168 -19.86 3.92 -3.10
C CYS A 168 -21.06 3.87 -4.05
N GLU A 169 -21.95 2.86 -3.95
CA GLU A 169 -23.13 2.72 -4.80
C GLU A 169 -24.29 3.56 -4.29
N THR A 170 -24.56 3.49 -2.98
CA THR A 170 -25.65 4.26 -2.38
C THR A 170 -25.23 5.66 -1.94
N THR A 171 -23.92 5.94 -1.92
CA THR A 171 -23.31 7.19 -1.43
C THR A 171 -23.65 7.51 0.03
N THR A 172 -23.83 6.46 0.85
CA THR A 172 -24.21 6.59 2.26
C THR A 172 -23.04 6.27 3.19
N PHE A 173 -23.09 6.86 4.39
CA PHE A 173 -22.15 6.58 5.47
C PHE A 173 -22.85 5.82 6.59
N ALA A 174 -22.17 4.80 7.12
CA ALA A 174 -22.54 4.11 8.33
C ALA A 174 -21.39 4.17 9.34
N ASN A 175 -21.72 4.17 10.62
CA ASN A 175 -20.72 4.09 11.67
C ASN A 175 -20.16 2.67 11.73
N SER A 176 -18.84 2.52 11.71
CA SER A 176 -18.20 1.21 11.86
C SER A 176 -18.19 0.72 13.32
N GLY A 177 -18.36 1.63 14.28
CA GLY A 177 -18.22 1.37 15.72
C GLY A 177 -16.79 1.49 16.24
N TYR A 178 -15.80 1.72 15.36
CA TYR A 178 -14.40 1.88 15.74
C TYR A 178 -14.00 3.35 15.89
N THR A 179 -13.22 3.62 16.93
CA THR A 179 -12.63 4.93 17.22
C THR A 179 -11.14 4.78 17.47
N GLY A 180 -10.35 5.78 17.08
CA GLY A 180 -8.90 5.75 17.16
C GLY A 180 -8.29 6.86 16.33
N SER A 181 -7.02 7.14 16.58
CA SER A 181 -6.26 8.16 15.82
C SER A 181 -6.41 7.90 14.33
N SER A 182 -6.85 8.91 13.57
CA SER A 182 -7.05 8.78 12.10
C SER A 182 -5.87 8.08 11.41
N ASP A 183 -4.64 8.51 11.72
CA ASP A 183 -3.40 8.01 11.11
C ASP A 183 -2.98 6.61 11.55
N ALA A 184 -3.62 6.05 12.58
CA ALA A 184 -3.30 4.71 13.09
C ALA A 184 -4.18 3.62 12.48
N PHE A 185 -5.24 3.98 11.73
CA PHE A 185 -6.11 2.99 11.12
C PHE A 185 -5.41 2.28 9.95
N SER A 186 -5.28 0.96 10.08
CA SER A 186 -4.82 0.06 9.04
C SER A 186 -5.84 -1.05 8.82
N ALA A 187 -6.07 -1.40 7.56
CA ALA A 187 -6.94 -2.50 7.18
C ALA A 187 -6.09 -3.55 6.44
N TYR A 188 -6.13 -4.79 6.92
CA TYR A 188 -5.44 -5.91 6.31
C TYR A 188 -6.45 -7.00 5.96
N THR A 189 -6.29 -7.59 4.78
CA THR A 189 -7.05 -8.80 4.42
C THR A 189 -6.46 -9.97 5.19
N PHE A 190 -7.28 -10.63 6.01
CA PHE A 190 -6.87 -11.83 6.74
C PHE A 190 -7.32 -13.06 5.97
N MET A 191 -6.38 -13.95 5.65
CA MET A 191 -6.68 -15.29 5.13
C MET A 191 -6.29 -16.30 6.20
N GLU A 192 -7.25 -17.12 6.63
CA GLU A 192 -6.96 -18.21 7.57
C GLU A 192 -5.96 -19.19 6.97
N SER A 193 -4.95 -19.55 7.76
CA SER A 193 -3.98 -20.58 7.41
C SER A 193 -4.03 -21.66 8.47
N LEU A 194 -4.26 -22.92 8.07
CA LEU A 194 -4.28 -24.09 8.96
C LEU A 194 -2.86 -24.60 9.32
N VAL A 195 -1.86 -23.71 9.31
CA VAL A 195 -0.49 -24.11 9.66
C VAL A 195 -0.39 -24.27 11.17
N LEU A 196 -0.12 -25.50 11.59
CA LEU A 196 0.08 -25.84 13.00
C LEU A 196 1.35 -25.14 13.50
N VAL A 197 1.19 -24.08 14.30
CA VAL A 197 2.31 -23.47 15.02
C VAL A 197 2.73 -24.48 16.09
N GLN A 198 3.82 -25.20 15.85
CA GLN A 198 4.39 -26.04 16.91
C GLN A 198 4.79 -25.11 18.06
N PRO A 199 4.37 -25.39 19.31
CA PRO A 199 4.79 -24.59 20.45
C PRO A 199 6.32 -24.62 20.51
N GLY A 200 6.95 -23.46 20.37
CA GLY A 200 8.39 -23.33 20.60
C GLY A 200 8.69 -23.81 22.01
N ASN A 201 9.68 -24.69 22.16
CA ASN A 201 10.23 -25.03 23.46
C ASN A 201 10.64 -23.73 24.16
N GLY A 202 9.88 -23.37 25.20
CA GLY A 202 10.16 -22.20 26.02
C GLY A 202 11.55 -22.31 26.61
N PHE A 203 12.35 -21.26 26.44
CA PHE A 203 13.55 -21.07 27.24
C PHE A 203 13.13 -20.42 28.56
N ILE A 204 13.43 -21.11 29.66
CA ILE A 204 13.51 -20.58 31.03
C ILE A 204 14.81 -19.78 31.15
#